data_AF-A0A5N3PJN3-F1
#
_entry.id   AF-A0A5N3PJN3-F1
#
_cell.length_a   1.000
_cell.length_b   1.000
_cell.length_c   1.000
_cell.angle_alpha   90.00
_cell.angle_beta   90.00
_cell.angle_gamma   90.00
#
_symmetry.space_group_name_H-M   'P 1'
#
loop_
_entity.id
_entity.type
_entity.pdbx_description
1 polymer ?
#
loop_
_entity_poly.entity_id
_entity_poly.type
_entity_poly.pdbx_seq_one_letter_code
_entity_poly.pdbx_strand_id
1 'polypeptide(L)'
;MLIPARRLAVIALASLALSGCLGGESILSRTPTSPRAGLSNDPRLLIATTRLPVSDPIKKPWFSAQRSAEMVFAEARLTPPDRSLMGRVTSGGWSIASVDSLDRTTAAQSFAQAALGRDLLLYIHGYRESFETAATSTIELSEGIRFPGATGLFTWPSAGSTFSYVSDRESAMWSRDALEDLLAAIAKSPSGGRIHIVAHSMGTLLTLETLRMLRGSGGEGAMSRIGAVVMAAPDIDIDLFARGLERLGPDAKKITVISSTNDR
;
A
#
# COMPACT_ATOMS: atom_id res chain seq x y z
N MET A 1 90.67 -18.72 -8.06
CA MET A 1 89.97 -18.29 -9.28
C MET A 1 88.76 -17.46 -8.87
N LEU A 2 88.85 -16.15 -9.17
CA LEU A 2 87.88 -15.03 -9.19
C LEU A 2 86.52 -15.08 -8.43
N ILE A 3 86.23 -13.95 -7.76
CA ILE A 3 85.05 -13.50 -6.98
C ILE A 3 83.98 -12.84 -7.94
N PRO A 4 82.93 -12.09 -7.53
CA PRO A 4 81.68 -12.29 -6.75
C PRO A 4 80.37 -11.91 -7.53
N ALA A 5 79.24 -11.87 -6.80
CA ALA A 5 78.24 -10.77 -6.76
C ALA A 5 76.89 -10.87 -7.52
N ARG A 6 75.82 -10.83 -6.70
CA ARG A 6 74.50 -10.14 -6.79
C ARG A 6 74.08 -9.49 -8.12
N ARG A 7 72.80 -9.67 -8.49
CA ARG A 7 71.83 -8.57 -8.77
C ARG A 7 70.38 -9.06 -8.97
N LEU A 8 69.44 -8.24 -8.47
CA LEU A 8 67.97 -8.29 -8.62
C LEU A 8 67.51 -7.83 -10.02
N ALA A 9 66.32 -8.29 -10.45
CA ALA A 9 65.21 -7.55 -11.14
C ALA A 9 64.21 -8.62 -11.68
N VAL A 10 62.96 -8.81 -11.21
CA VAL A 10 61.69 -8.03 -11.26
C VAL A 10 61.18 -7.71 -12.67
N ILE A 11 59.85 -7.91 -12.85
CA ILE A 11 58.90 -7.50 -13.92
C ILE A 11 58.72 -8.56 -15.03
N ALA A 12 57.73 -9.45 -14.93
CA ALA A 12 56.29 -9.30 -15.25
C ALA A 12 56.01 -9.07 -16.75
N LEU A 13 55.32 -10.02 -17.40
CA LEU A 13 54.26 -9.70 -18.38
C LEU A 13 53.37 -10.92 -18.66
N ALA A 14 52.08 -10.62 -18.80
CA ALA A 14 50.96 -11.53 -18.86
C ALA A 14 50.57 -11.94 -20.30
N SER A 15 49.90 -13.09 -20.44
CA SER A 15 48.85 -13.39 -21.45
C SER A 15 48.30 -14.81 -21.18
N LEU A 16 47.12 -14.96 -20.57
CA LEU A 16 45.83 -15.31 -21.20
C LEU A 16 45.88 -16.44 -22.25
N ALA A 17 45.29 -17.61 -21.94
CA ALA A 17 44.00 -18.02 -22.51
C ALA A 17 43.50 -19.39 -21.97
N LEU A 18 42.19 -19.59 -22.08
CA LEU A 18 41.27 -20.49 -21.38
C LEU A 18 41.31 -22.00 -21.77
N SER A 19 40.96 -22.86 -20.81
CA SER A 19 39.97 -23.98 -20.89
C SER A 19 39.83 -24.59 -19.48
N GLY A 20 38.72 -24.52 -18.72
CA GLY A 20 37.46 -25.26 -18.86
C GLY A 20 37.69 -26.77 -18.70
N CYS A 21 37.11 -27.58 -17.80
CA CYS A 21 36.02 -27.51 -16.82
C CYS A 21 36.18 -28.67 -15.80
N LEU A 22 35.47 -28.58 -14.66
CA LEU A 22 34.78 -29.63 -13.88
C LEU A 22 34.97 -29.46 -12.37
N GLY A 23 34.01 -28.76 -11.77
CA GLY A 23 33.91 -28.49 -10.34
C GLY A 23 33.32 -29.66 -9.57
N GLY A 24 34.01 -30.05 -8.49
CA GLY A 24 33.48 -30.89 -7.41
C GLY A 24 32.82 -30.02 -6.35
N GLU A 25 31.66 -30.47 -5.89
CA GLU A 25 30.78 -29.77 -4.95
C GLU A 25 31.45 -29.54 -3.61
N SER A 26 31.72 -28.26 -3.29
CA SER A 26 31.94 -27.83 -1.92
C SER A 26 30.59 -27.48 -1.32
N ILE A 27 30.19 -28.28 -0.33
CA ILE A 27 29.05 -28.03 0.57
C ILE A 27 29.34 -26.71 1.29
N LEU A 28 28.89 -25.60 0.70
CA LEU A 28 28.79 -24.34 1.39
C LEU A 28 27.66 -24.48 2.40
N SER A 29 28.07 -24.48 3.67
CA SER A 29 27.27 -24.17 4.84
C SER A 29 26.18 -23.15 4.48
N ARG A 30 24.96 -23.65 4.31
CA ARG A 30 23.76 -22.84 4.25
C ARG A 30 23.58 -22.24 5.63
N THR A 31 24.14 -21.05 5.85
CA THR A 31 23.70 -20.18 6.94
C THR A 31 22.18 -20.10 6.84
N PRO A 32 21.43 -20.35 7.92
CA PRO A 32 20.00 -20.14 7.89
C PRO A 32 19.81 -18.65 7.65
N THR A 33 19.44 -18.27 6.43
CA THR A 33 18.84 -16.96 6.19
C THR A 33 17.67 -16.86 7.16
N SER A 34 17.80 -15.95 8.12
CA SER A 34 16.72 -15.54 9.02
C SER A 34 15.41 -15.43 8.24
N PRO A 35 14.26 -15.80 8.83
CA PRO A 35 12.98 -15.72 8.13
C PRO A 35 12.82 -14.31 7.56
N ARG A 36 12.71 -14.23 6.22
CA ARG A 36 12.52 -12.99 5.48
C ARG A 36 11.32 -12.26 6.10
N ALA A 37 11.52 -11.02 6.53
CA ALA A 37 10.47 -10.13 6.98
C ALA A 37 9.53 -9.80 5.81
N GLY A 38 8.59 -10.69 5.55
CA GLY A 38 7.34 -10.48 4.85
C GLY A 38 6.28 -11.14 5.72
N LEU A 39 5.09 -10.56 5.82
CA LEU A 39 3.99 -11.04 6.67
C LEU A 39 3.42 -12.35 6.11
N SER A 40 4.17 -13.44 6.14
CA SER A 40 3.79 -14.69 5.45
C SER A 40 3.16 -15.76 6.35
N ASN A 41 2.77 -15.42 7.58
CA ASN A 41 2.04 -16.37 8.43
C ASN A 41 0.57 -15.99 8.64
N ASP A 42 0.19 -14.72 8.46
CA ASP A 42 -1.19 -14.23 8.66
C ASP A 42 -1.38 -12.82 8.06
N PRO A 43 -1.71 -12.70 6.76
CA PRO A 43 -1.82 -11.43 6.07
C PRO A 43 -3.14 -10.75 6.46
N ARG A 44 -3.06 -9.97 7.54
CA ARG A 44 -4.14 -9.14 8.07
C ARG A 44 -4.23 -7.83 7.28
N LEU A 45 -5.43 -7.50 6.84
CA LEU A 45 -5.75 -6.23 6.22
C LEU A 45 -6.70 -5.44 7.12
N LEU A 46 -6.29 -4.25 7.53
CA LEU A 46 -7.16 -3.30 8.24
C LEU A 46 -8.06 -2.61 7.23
N ILE A 47 -9.36 -2.51 7.50
CA ILE A 47 -10.32 -1.90 6.59
C ILE A 47 -10.98 -0.74 7.31
N ALA A 48 -10.94 0.42 6.67
CA ALA A 48 -11.86 1.52 6.93
C ALA A 48 -12.73 1.67 5.69
N THR A 49 -14.04 1.65 5.85
CA THR A 49 -14.94 1.74 4.71
C THR A 49 -16.17 2.57 4.99
N THR A 50 -16.62 3.26 3.95
CA THR A 50 -17.92 3.93 3.91
C THR A 50 -18.92 3.17 3.03
N ARG A 51 -18.60 1.92 2.66
CA ARG A 51 -19.53 0.99 1.98
C ARG A 51 -20.50 0.37 2.99
N LEU A 52 -21.73 0.16 2.55
CA LEU A 52 -22.76 -0.50 3.34
C LEU A 52 -22.45 -2.01 3.45
N PRO A 53 -22.31 -2.57 4.67
CA PRO A 53 -22.24 -4.01 4.88
C PRO A 53 -23.50 -4.69 4.34
N VAL A 54 -23.35 -5.83 3.66
CA VAL A 54 -24.49 -6.50 3.00
C VAL A 54 -25.43 -7.18 4.01
N SER A 55 -24.92 -7.64 5.15
CA SER A 55 -25.70 -8.35 6.16
C SER A 55 -25.07 -8.24 7.55
N ASP A 56 -25.85 -8.63 8.56
CA ASP A 56 -25.42 -8.81 9.94
C ASP A 56 -25.93 -10.19 10.43
N PRO A 57 -25.06 -11.20 10.67
CA PRO A 57 -23.60 -11.15 10.56
C PRO A 57 -23.12 -10.99 9.11
N ILE A 58 -21.94 -10.39 8.92
CA ILE A 58 -21.39 -10.10 7.59
C ILE A 58 -21.09 -11.38 6.80
N LYS A 59 -21.46 -11.40 5.52
CA LYS A 59 -21.26 -12.53 4.59
C LYS A 59 -20.90 -12.01 3.20
N LYS A 60 -20.35 -12.89 2.35
CA LYS A 60 -20.01 -12.54 0.95
C LYS A 60 -21.26 -12.19 0.12
N PRO A 61 -21.21 -11.18 -0.76
CA PRO A 61 -20.19 -10.13 -0.82
C PRO A 61 -20.25 -9.27 0.46
N TRP A 62 -19.11 -8.97 1.07
CA TRP A 62 -19.09 -8.40 2.43
C TRP A 62 -19.65 -6.98 2.51
N PHE A 63 -19.28 -6.17 1.53
CA PHE A 63 -19.69 -4.78 1.42
C PHE A 63 -20.23 -4.50 0.02
N SER A 64 -21.32 -3.74 -0.05
CA SER A 64 -21.94 -3.37 -1.32
C SER A 64 -21.30 -2.12 -1.94
N ALA A 65 -21.81 -1.71 -3.10
CA ALA A 65 -21.49 -0.42 -3.71
C ALA A 65 -22.37 0.73 -3.17
N GLN A 66 -23.18 0.50 -2.14
CA GLN A 66 -24.01 1.54 -1.51
C GLN A 66 -23.25 2.24 -0.40
N ARG A 67 -23.63 3.49 -0.13
CA ARG A 67 -23.10 4.29 0.98
C ARG A 67 -23.63 3.77 2.32
N SER A 68 -22.75 3.57 3.27
CA SER A 68 -23.10 3.42 4.68
C SER A 68 -23.45 4.77 5.29
N ALA A 69 -24.24 4.83 6.36
CA ALA A 69 -24.45 6.09 7.08
C ALA A 69 -23.20 6.53 7.87
N GLU A 70 -22.43 5.55 8.34
CA GLU A 70 -21.25 5.73 9.20
C GLU A 70 -20.05 5.00 8.58
N MET A 71 -18.84 5.42 8.96
CA MET A 71 -17.63 4.63 8.69
C MET A 71 -17.71 3.30 9.45
N VAL A 72 -17.29 2.23 8.78
CA VAL A 72 -17.12 0.91 9.38
C VAL A 72 -15.65 0.55 9.40
N PHE A 73 -15.15 0.14 10.56
CA PHE A 73 -13.89 -0.57 10.70
C PHE A 73 -14.15 -2.07 10.63
N ALA A 74 -13.26 -2.80 9.96
CA ALA A 74 -13.23 -4.25 9.94
C ALA A 74 -11.80 -4.76 9.77
N GLU A 75 -11.58 -6.05 10.05
CA GLU A 75 -10.32 -6.73 9.73
C GLU A 75 -10.60 -7.87 8.76
N ALA A 76 -9.85 -7.92 7.66
CA ALA A 76 -9.88 -9.05 6.73
C ALA A 76 -8.67 -9.94 6.90
N ARG A 77 -8.90 -11.25 6.78
CA ARG A 77 -7.86 -12.28 6.65
C ARG A 77 -7.78 -12.69 5.19
N LEU A 78 -6.59 -12.67 4.61
CA LEU A 78 -6.39 -13.09 3.23
C LEU A 78 -5.67 -14.43 3.14
N THR A 79 -5.93 -15.15 2.05
CA THR A 79 -5.25 -16.37 1.68
C THR A 79 -4.31 -16.08 0.51
N PRO A 80 -3.01 -16.41 0.62
CA PRO A 80 -2.07 -16.24 -0.49
C PRO A 80 -2.43 -17.16 -1.66
N PRO A 81 -2.08 -16.78 -2.90
CA PRO A 81 -2.27 -17.65 -4.06
C PRO A 81 -1.44 -18.94 -3.93
N ASP A 82 -1.95 -20.06 -4.45
CA ASP A 82 -1.21 -21.32 -4.46
C ASP A 82 -0.02 -21.24 -5.42
N ARG A 83 1.19 -21.31 -4.84
CA ARG A 83 2.45 -21.21 -5.58
C ARG A 83 2.92 -22.55 -6.16
N SER A 84 2.18 -23.65 -5.95
CA SER A 84 2.47 -24.95 -6.55
C SER A 84 2.37 -24.90 -8.09
N LEU A 85 3.04 -25.82 -8.80
CA LEU A 85 2.97 -25.82 -10.27
C LEU A 85 1.54 -25.99 -10.80
N MET A 86 0.70 -26.76 -10.10
CA MET A 86 -0.72 -26.88 -10.43
C MET A 86 -1.50 -25.64 -10.01
N GLY A 87 -1.23 -25.11 -8.81
CA GLY A 87 -1.74 -23.84 -8.35
C GLY A 87 -1.47 -22.72 -9.35
N ARG A 88 -0.28 -22.57 -9.92
CA ARG A 88 0.01 -21.49 -10.88
C ARG A 88 -0.82 -21.55 -12.17
N VAL A 89 -1.40 -22.70 -12.50
CA VAL A 89 -2.27 -22.89 -13.67
C VAL A 89 -3.75 -22.75 -13.31
N THR A 90 -4.15 -23.08 -12.08
CA THR A 90 -5.55 -23.14 -11.65
C THR A 90 -5.93 -22.11 -10.57
N SER A 91 -4.96 -21.51 -9.90
CA SER A 91 -5.16 -20.61 -8.77
C SER A 91 -5.38 -19.19 -9.25
N GLY A 92 -6.37 -18.54 -8.63
CA GLY A 92 -6.50 -17.10 -8.69
C GLY A 92 -5.42 -16.42 -7.85
N GLY A 93 -5.41 -15.08 -7.90
CA GLY A 93 -4.59 -14.26 -7.02
C GLY A 93 -4.96 -14.40 -5.54
N TRP A 94 -4.65 -13.37 -4.77
CA TRP A 94 -5.08 -13.31 -3.37
C TRP A 94 -6.59 -13.44 -3.24
N SER A 95 -7.07 -13.97 -2.12
CA SER A 95 -8.50 -14.06 -1.81
C SER A 95 -8.79 -13.75 -0.36
N ILE A 96 -9.99 -13.25 -0.06
CA ILE A 96 -10.42 -12.98 1.31
C ILE A 96 -10.99 -14.26 1.93
N ALA A 97 -10.38 -14.70 3.03
CA ALA A 97 -10.82 -15.82 3.84
C ALA A 97 -11.98 -15.44 4.76
N SER A 98 -11.81 -14.35 5.53
CA SER A 98 -12.83 -13.82 6.45
C SER A 98 -12.77 -12.30 6.53
N VAL A 99 -13.87 -11.70 6.98
CA VAL A 99 -13.97 -10.30 7.40
C VAL A 99 -14.68 -10.30 8.75
N ASP A 100 -14.00 -9.80 9.76
CA ASP A 100 -14.39 -9.86 11.16
C ASP A 100 -14.25 -8.47 11.81
N SER A 101 -14.55 -8.36 13.10
CA SER A 101 -14.32 -7.14 13.91
C SER A 101 -15.01 -5.88 13.40
N LEU A 102 -16.31 -5.97 13.08
CA LEU A 102 -17.10 -4.82 12.64
C LEU A 102 -17.32 -3.82 13.79
N ASP A 103 -16.73 -2.63 13.67
CA ASP A 103 -17.01 -1.48 14.53
C ASP A 103 -17.57 -0.34 13.68
N ARG A 104 -18.76 0.15 14.05
CA ARG A 104 -19.44 1.27 13.38
C ARG A 104 -19.45 2.53 14.25
N THR A 105 -19.20 2.38 15.54
CA THR A 105 -19.35 3.47 16.53
C THR A 105 -18.05 4.23 16.71
N THR A 106 -16.93 3.52 16.73
CA THR A 106 -15.59 4.09 16.95
C THR A 106 -14.59 3.67 15.87
N ALA A 107 -15.09 3.51 14.64
CA ALA A 107 -14.35 2.92 13.53
C ALA A 107 -12.94 3.52 13.33
N ALA A 108 -12.82 4.85 13.29
CA ALA A 108 -11.55 5.53 13.10
C ALA A 108 -10.56 5.26 14.25
N GLN A 109 -11.04 5.24 15.49
CA GLN A 109 -10.23 4.94 16.68
C GLN A 109 -9.82 3.45 16.72
N SER A 110 -10.74 2.54 16.40
CA SER A 110 -10.46 1.10 16.32
C SER A 110 -9.44 0.78 15.23
N PHE A 111 -9.53 1.45 14.07
CA PHE A 111 -8.50 1.35 13.04
C PHE A 111 -7.14 1.85 13.54
N ALA A 112 -7.11 3.05 14.14
CA ALA A 112 -5.87 3.63 14.66
C ALA A 112 -5.23 2.76 15.75
N GLN A 113 -6.03 2.13 16.60
CA GLN A 113 -5.58 1.19 17.62
C GLN A 113 -5.06 -0.11 17.02
N ALA A 114 -5.70 -0.64 15.97
CA ALA A 114 -5.26 -1.84 15.27
C ALA A 114 -3.92 -1.64 14.53
N ALA A 115 -3.62 -0.40 14.12
CA ALA A 115 -2.37 0.02 13.48
C ALA A 115 -1.29 0.51 14.46
N LEU A 116 -1.56 0.51 15.77
CA LEU A 116 -0.70 1.12 16.79
C LEU A 116 0.75 0.57 16.75
N GLY A 117 1.73 1.46 16.91
CA GLY A 117 3.15 1.09 16.97
C GLY A 117 3.79 0.66 15.64
N ARG A 118 3.08 0.76 14.51
CA ARG A 118 3.57 0.35 13.18
C ARG A 118 3.48 1.49 12.18
N ASP A 119 4.40 1.53 11.22
CA ASP A 119 4.16 2.28 9.98
C ASP A 119 2.97 1.64 9.26
N LEU A 120 2.17 2.44 8.57
CA LEU A 120 0.95 2.01 7.90
C LEU A 120 1.07 2.30 6.40
N LEU A 121 0.81 1.29 5.58
CA LEU A 121 0.50 1.47 4.17
C LEU A 121 -1.02 1.55 4.04
N LEU A 122 -1.55 2.72 3.66
CA LEU A 122 -2.97 2.93 3.41
C LEU A 122 -3.21 3.01 1.90
N TYR A 123 -3.90 2.02 1.34
CA TYR A 123 -4.32 2.04 -0.06
C TYR A 123 -5.72 2.66 -0.20
N ILE A 124 -5.89 3.51 -1.21
CA ILE A 124 -7.16 4.14 -1.59
C ILE A 124 -7.41 3.81 -3.06
N HIS A 125 -8.40 2.96 -3.31
CA HIS A 125 -8.69 2.46 -4.66
C HIS A 125 -9.33 3.52 -5.57
N GLY A 126 -9.32 3.22 -6.88
CA GLY A 126 -9.91 4.06 -7.93
C GLY A 126 -11.36 3.70 -8.26
N TYR A 127 -11.83 4.16 -9.42
CA TYR A 127 -13.18 3.91 -9.91
C TYR A 127 -13.38 2.44 -10.37
N ARG A 128 -14.63 2.00 -10.40
CA ARG A 128 -15.10 0.64 -10.78
C ARG A 128 -14.47 -0.52 -9.99
N GLU A 129 -14.15 -0.29 -8.72
CA GLU A 129 -13.61 -1.31 -7.84
C GLU A 129 -14.67 -1.87 -6.89
N SER A 130 -14.73 -3.18 -6.75
CA SER A 130 -15.48 -3.85 -5.68
C SER A 130 -14.70 -3.81 -4.36
N PHE A 131 -15.34 -4.17 -3.24
CA PHE A 131 -14.63 -4.34 -1.98
C PHE A 131 -13.55 -5.44 -2.10
N GLU A 132 -13.90 -6.55 -2.73
CA GLU A 132 -13.04 -7.72 -2.89
C GLU A 132 -11.80 -7.39 -3.73
N THR A 133 -11.99 -6.77 -4.90
CA THR A 133 -10.89 -6.39 -5.79
C THR A 133 -9.98 -5.32 -5.18
N ALA A 134 -10.55 -4.35 -4.45
CA ALA A 134 -9.76 -3.37 -3.71
C ALA A 134 -8.92 -4.01 -2.60
N ALA A 135 -9.49 -4.96 -1.85
CA ALA A 135 -8.78 -5.68 -0.78
C ALA A 135 -7.64 -6.56 -1.31
N THR A 136 -7.87 -7.32 -2.38
CA THR A 136 -6.82 -8.15 -2.98
C THR A 136 -5.70 -7.29 -3.59
N SER A 137 -6.06 -6.21 -4.29
CA SER A 137 -5.07 -5.26 -4.84
C SER A 137 -4.21 -4.61 -3.76
N THR A 138 -4.81 -4.30 -2.60
CA THR A 138 -4.08 -3.71 -1.45
C THR A 138 -2.99 -4.64 -0.95
N ILE A 139 -3.30 -5.94 -0.81
CA ILE A 139 -2.35 -6.92 -0.30
C ILE A 139 -1.32 -7.28 -1.36
N GLU A 140 -1.71 -7.37 -2.63
CA GLU A 140 -0.77 -7.52 -3.75
C GLU A 140 0.26 -6.38 -3.79
N LEU A 141 -0.20 -5.14 -3.61
CA LEU A 141 0.67 -3.97 -3.51
C LEU A 141 1.61 -4.09 -2.32
N SER A 142 1.08 -4.34 -1.12
CA SER A 142 1.86 -4.41 0.12
C SER A 142 2.94 -5.50 0.06
N GLU A 143 2.59 -6.69 -0.43
CA GLU A 143 3.50 -7.81 -0.62
C GLU A 143 4.51 -7.56 -1.74
N GLY A 144 4.06 -6.93 -2.84
CA GLY A 144 4.91 -6.58 -3.97
C GLY A 144 6.05 -5.63 -3.58
N ILE A 145 5.76 -4.64 -2.73
CA ILE A 145 6.77 -3.71 -2.21
C ILE A 145 7.42 -4.19 -0.90
N ARG A 146 6.99 -5.33 -0.36
CA ARG A 146 7.43 -5.91 0.92
C ARG A 146 7.34 -4.91 2.07
N PHE A 147 6.20 -4.25 2.20
CA PHE A 147 6.01 -3.23 3.23
C PHE A 147 6.13 -3.85 4.64
N PRO A 148 7.03 -3.37 5.51
CA PRO A 148 7.31 -4.02 6.80
C PRO A 148 6.30 -3.67 7.91
N GLY A 149 5.33 -2.79 7.63
CA GLY A 149 4.37 -2.26 8.59
C GLY A 149 2.98 -2.92 8.54
N ALA A 150 1.97 -2.22 9.06
CA ALA A 150 0.57 -2.60 8.91
C ALA A 150 0.06 -2.26 7.51
N THR A 151 -0.85 -3.08 6.99
CA THR A 151 -1.50 -2.82 5.69
C THR A 151 -2.96 -2.46 5.93
N GLY A 152 -3.39 -1.35 5.36
CA GLY A 152 -4.73 -0.81 5.48
C GLY A 152 -5.33 -0.48 4.11
N LEU A 153 -6.64 -0.67 4.01
CA LEU A 153 -7.46 -0.26 2.89
C LEU A 153 -8.47 0.78 3.39
N PHE A 154 -8.52 1.93 2.72
CA PHE A 154 -9.70 2.78 2.74
C PHE A 154 -10.51 2.54 1.47
N THR A 155 -11.73 2.01 1.64
CA THR A 155 -12.60 1.67 0.50
C THR A 155 -13.93 2.40 0.55
N TRP A 156 -14.26 3.06 -0.54
CA TRP A 156 -15.42 3.92 -0.71
C TRP A 156 -16.39 3.32 -1.75
N PRO A 157 -17.68 3.71 -1.79
CA PRO A 157 -18.70 3.08 -2.63
C PRO A 157 -18.52 3.40 -4.12
N SER A 158 -17.59 2.69 -4.76
CA SER A 158 -17.41 2.70 -6.20
C SER A 158 -18.29 1.62 -6.83
N ALA A 159 -19.04 2.00 -7.88
CA ALA A 159 -19.90 1.10 -8.63
C ALA A 159 -19.16 0.60 -9.89
N GLY A 160 -19.20 -0.71 -10.13
CA GLY A 160 -18.51 -1.37 -11.24
C GLY A 160 -19.06 -1.10 -12.66
N SER A 161 -19.88 -0.05 -12.88
CA SER A 161 -20.66 0.17 -14.09
C SER A 161 -20.22 1.41 -14.89
N THR A 162 -20.37 1.42 -16.22
CA THR A 162 -19.92 2.52 -17.10
C THR A 162 -20.75 3.80 -17.00
N PHE A 163 -22.01 3.74 -16.53
CA PHE A 163 -22.85 4.92 -16.31
C PHE A 163 -22.62 5.59 -14.95
N SER A 164 -21.72 5.06 -14.12
CA SER A 164 -21.55 5.49 -12.73
C SER A 164 -20.40 6.45 -12.49
N TYR A 165 -19.62 6.90 -13.48
CA TYR A 165 -18.42 7.71 -13.22
C TYR A 165 -18.72 8.97 -12.37
N VAL A 166 -19.77 9.73 -12.70
CA VAL A 166 -20.19 10.89 -11.91
C VAL A 166 -20.67 10.45 -10.51
N SER A 167 -21.46 9.38 -10.42
CA SER A 167 -21.96 8.84 -9.15
C SER A 167 -20.84 8.33 -8.24
N ASP A 168 -19.81 7.72 -8.81
CA ASP A 168 -18.60 7.26 -8.15
C ASP A 168 -17.80 8.46 -7.66
N ARG A 169 -17.64 9.50 -8.49
CA ARG A 169 -16.98 10.74 -8.07
C ARG A 169 -17.69 11.39 -6.89
N GLU A 170 -19.02 11.48 -6.94
CA GLU A 170 -19.83 11.97 -5.82
C GLU A 170 -19.69 11.07 -4.58
N SER A 171 -19.55 9.75 -4.76
CA SER A 171 -19.40 8.80 -3.64
C SER A 171 -18.00 8.84 -3.03
N ALA A 172 -16.97 9.07 -3.85
CA ALA A 172 -15.62 9.34 -3.40
C ALA A 172 -15.62 10.64 -2.57
N MET A 173 -16.16 11.74 -3.12
CA MET A 173 -16.24 13.02 -2.41
C MET A 173 -17.11 12.96 -1.15
N TRP A 174 -18.20 12.18 -1.16
CA TRP A 174 -19.00 11.92 0.03
C TRP A 174 -18.20 11.16 1.12
N SER A 175 -17.20 10.35 0.74
CA SER A 175 -16.36 9.58 1.67
C SER A 175 -15.18 10.37 2.24
N ARG A 176 -14.97 11.61 1.79
CA ARG A 176 -13.83 12.47 2.15
C ARG A 176 -13.77 12.77 3.65
N ASP A 177 -14.89 13.13 4.24
CA ASP A 177 -14.94 13.52 5.66
C ASP A 177 -14.61 12.31 6.55
N ALA A 178 -15.07 11.12 6.16
CA ALA A 178 -14.70 9.88 6.82
C ALA A 178 -13.17 9.60 6.70
N LEU A 179 -12.58 9.78 5.52
CA LEU A 179 -11.12 9.65 5.38
C LEU A 179 -10.36 10.68 6.23
N GLU A 180 -10.88 11.91 6.37
CA GLU A 180 -10.29 12.93 7.26
C GLU A 180 -10.32 12.46 8.71
N ASP A 181 -11.46 11.97 9.19
CA ASP A 181 -11.63 11.44 10.54
C ASP A 181 -10.67 10.28 10.83
N LEU A 182 -10.49 9.38 9.86
CA LEU A 182 -9.53 8.28 9.95
C LEU A 182 -8.09 8.80 10.10
N LEU A 183 -7.66 9.69 9.19
CA LEU A 183 -6.31 10.23 9.22
C LEU A 183 -6.06 11.04 10.49
N ALA A 184 -7.05 11.81 10.95
CA ALA A 184 -6.99 12.57 12.19
C ALA A 184 -6.91 11.65 13.42
N ALA A 185 -7.67 10.55 13.46
CA ALA A 185 -7.62 9.56 14.54
C ALA A 185 -6.25 8.88 14.61
N ILE A 186 -5.68 8.48 13.47
CA ILE A 186 -4.34 7.90 13.42
C ILE A 186 -3.29 8.94 13.83
N ALA A 187 -3.42 10.19 13.39
CA ALA A 187 -2.49 11.26 13.73
C ALA A 187 -2.46 11.59 15.23
N LYS A 188 -3.59 11.47 15.92
CA LYS A 188 -3.73 11.71 17.37
C LYS A 188 -3.28 10.54 18.24
N SER A 189 -3.04 9.36 17.64
CA SER A 189 -2.72 8.15 18.40
C SER A 189 -1.31 8.21 19.02
N PRO A 190 -1.16 8.02 20.35
CA PRO A 190 0.03 8.40 21.13
C PRO A 190 1.30 7.56 20.92
N SER A 191 1.35 6.61 19.97
CA SER A 191 2.54 5.76 19.79
C SER A 191 2.82 5.22 18.38
N GLY A 192 2.18 5.73 17.32
CA GLY A 192 2.25 5.04 16.00
C GLY A 192 3.53 5.25 15.17
N GLY A 193 3.57 4.62 13.99
CA GLY A 193 4.46 4.96 12.88
C GLY A 193 3.83 5.95 11.87
N ARG A 194 4.51 6.16 10.74
CA ARG A 194 4.10 7.05 9.64
C ARG A 194 2.99 6.40 8.80
N ILE A 195 2.10 7.23 8.25
CA ILE A 195 1.05 6.79 7.32
C ILE A 195 1.53 7.05 5.90
N HIS A 196 1.88 6.00 5.17
CA HIS A 196 2.22 6.05 3.75
C HIS A 196 0.95 5.76 2.94
N ILE A 197 0.58 6.65 2.04
CA ILE A 197 -0.66 6.55 1.27
C ILE A 197 -0.31 6.18 -0.17
N VAL A 198 -1.02 5.20 -0.73
CA VAL A 198 -1.01 4.92 -2.17
C VAL A 198 -2.44 5.07 -2.66
N ALA A 199 -2.66 6.01 -3.57
CA ALA A 199 -3.96 6.30 -4.14
C ALA A 199 -3.93 6.07 -5.65
N HIS A 200 -4.98 5.47 -6.19
CA HIS A 200 -5.08 5.14 -7.62
C HIS A 200 -6.26 5.86 -8.29
N SER A 201 -6.05 6.42 -9.48
CA SER A 201 -7.10 7.01 -10.32
C SER A 201 -7.97 7.98 -9.52
N MET A 202 -9.30 7.82 -9.49
CA MET A 202 -10.22 8.68 -8.74
C MET A 202 -9.93 8.75 -7.23
N GLY A 203 -9.25 7.74 -6.66
CA GLY A 203 -8.79 7.76 -5.27
C GLY A 203 -7.76 8.87 -5.00
N THR A 204 -7.04 9.36 -6.02
CA THR A 204 -6.08 10.45 -5.87
C THR A 204 -6.78 11.78 -5.60
N LEU A 205 -7.93 12.05 -6.26
CA LEU A 205 -8.76 13.21 -5.98
C LEU A 205 -9.26 13.21 -4.54
N LEU A 206 -9.81 12.07 -4.10
CA LEU A 206 -10.25 11.87 -2.71
C LEU A 206 -9.12 12.12 -1.73
N THR A 207 -7.94 11.57 -2.00
CA THR A 207 -6.75 11.75 -1.17
C THR A 207 -6.34 13.22 -1.09
N LEU A 208 -6.23 13.91 -2.24
CA LEU A 208 -5.80 15.30 -2.29
C LEU A 208 -6.75 16.21 -1.51
N GLU A 209 -8.07 16.09 -1.76
CA GLU A 209 -9.07 16.91 -1.08
C GLU A 209 -9.10 16.63 0.42
N THR A 210 -8.93 15.37 0.83
CA THR A 210 -8.87 15.02 2.25
C THR A 210 -7.62 15.59 2.93
N LEU A 211 -6.43 15.47 2.32
CA LEU A 211 -5.20 16.04 2.87
C LEU A 211 -5.28 17.56 2.96
N ARG A 212 -5.94 18.21 1.98
CA ARG A 212 -6.20 19.65 1.97
C ARG A 212 -7.06 20.07 3.16
N MET A 213 -8.11 19.30 3.47
CA MET A 213 -8.98 19.51 4.62
C MET A 213 -8.26 19.25 5.93
N LEU A 214 -7.58 18.12 6.06
CA LEU A 214 -6.80 17.74 7.24
C LEU A 214 -5.73 18.78 7.59
N ARG A 215 -5.02 19.30 6.59
CA ARG A 215 -4.06 20.41 6.77
C ARG A 215 -4.75 21.69 7.23
N GLY A 216 -5.94 21.97 6.69
CA GLY A 216 -6.72 23.16 7.03
C GLY A 216 -7.31 23.13 8.44
N SER A 217 -7.82 21.98 8.87
CA SER A 217 -8.49 21.78 10.15
C SER A 217 -7.50 21.47 11.30
N GLY A 218 -6.50 20.62 11.03
CA GLY A 218 -5.58 20.08 12.03
C GLY A 218 -4.14 20.62 11.95
N GLY A 219 -3.84 21.45 10.94
CA GLY A 219 -2.54 22.11 10.78
C GLY A 219 -1.36 21.15 10.64
N GLU A 220 -0.20 21.59 11.12
CA GLU A 220 1.05 20.80 11.07
C GLU A 220 0.98 19.53 11.92
N GLY A 221 0.29 19.59 13.06
CA GLY A 221 0.14 18.45 13.96
C GLY A 221 -0.53 17.27 13.27
N ALA A 222 -1.63 17.49 12.57
CA ALA A 222 -2.33 16.43 11.83
C ALA A 222 -1.51 15.87 10.66
N MET A 223 -0.72 16.71 10.00
CA MET A 223 0.13 16.31 8.87
C MET A 223 1.47 15.67 9.28
N SER A 224 1.87 15.81 10.54
CA SER A 224 3.14 15.30 11.08
C SER A 224 3.31 13.79 10.94
N ARG A 225 2.21 13.06 10.77
CA ARG A 225 2.17 11.60 10.63
C ARG A 225 2.05 11.14 9.18
N ILE A 226 1.67 12.01 8.26
CA ILE A 226 1.59 11.70 6.83
C ILE A 226 3.01 11.54 6.27
N GLY A 227 3.29 10.30 5.87
CA GLY A 227 4.47 9.74 5.23
C GLY A 227 4.60 10.15 3.76
N ALA A 228 5.01 9.18 2.94
CA ALA A 228 4.99 9.31 1.48
C ALA A 228 3.55 9.18 0.97
N VAL A 229 3.19 9.96 -0.03
CA VAL A 229 1.90 9.88 -0.72
C VAL A 229 2.17 9.60 -2.18
N VAL A 230 1.80 8.43 -2.67
CA VAL A 230 1.95 8.05 -4.08
C VAL A 230 0.59 8.15 -4.76
N MET A 231 0.52 8.96 -5.81
CA MET A 231 -0.66 9.10 -6.66
C MET A 231 -0.38 8.43 -7.99
N ALA A 232 -1.04 7.29 -8.25
CA ALA A 232 -0.89 6.51 -9.46
C ALA A 232 -2.04 6.80 -10.43
N ALA A 233 -1.69 7.10 -11.68
CA ALA A 233 -2.62 7.46 -12.77
C ALA A 233 -3.70 8.45 -12.31
N PRO A 234 -3.31 9.63 -11.78
CA PRO A 234 -4.25 10.51 -11.09
C PRO A 234 -5.37 10.99 -12.01
N ASP A 235 -6.60 10.90 -11.52
CA ASP A 235 -7.79 11.40 -12.19
C ASP A 235 -8.24 12.72 -11.54
N ILE A 236 -7.45 13.77 -11.77
CA ILE A 236 -7.61 15.11 -11.19
C ILE A 236 -7.34 16.14 -12.29
N ASP A 237 -8.19 17.15 -12.37
CA ASP A 237 -7.92 18.34 -13.16
C ASP A 237 -6.61 19.01 -12.72
N ILE A 238 -5.79 19.46 -13.66
CA ILE A 238 -4.44 19.97 -13.36
C ILE A 238 -4.46 21.26 -12.53
N ASP A 239 -5.44 22.13 -12.75
CA ASP A 239 -5.57 23.38 -11.99
C ASP A 239 -6.05 23.07 -10.57
N LEU A 240 -7.00 22.14 -10.43
CA LEU A 240 -7.41 21.64 -9.12
C LEU A 240 -6.23 21.00 -8.36
N PHE A 241 -5.42 20.20 -9.05
CA PHE A 241 -4.22 19.60 -8.47
C PHE A 241 -3.24 20.66 -7.97
N ALA A 242 -2.91 21.65 -8.83
CA ALA A 242 -2.01 22.74 -8.47
C ALA A 242 -2.53 23.54 -7.26
N ARG A 243 -3.82 23.88 -7.22
CA ARG A 243 -4.46 24.54 -6.07
C ARG A 243 -4.41 23.69 -4.81
N GLY A 244 -4.57 22.38 -4.93
CA GLY A 244 -4.40 21.44 -3.83
C GLY A 244 -2.99 21.49 -3.26
N LEU A 245 -1.96 21.46 -4.13
CA LEU A 245 -0.56 21.55 -3.70
C LEU A 245 -0.23 22.88 -3.02
N GLU A 246 -0.71 24.01 -3.56
CA GLU A 246 -0.57 25.33 -2.93
C GLU A 246 -1.11 25.32 -1.50
N ARG A 247 -2.28 24.72 -1.30
CA ARG A 247 -2.94 24.66 0.01
C ARG A 247 -2.21 23.73 1.00
N LEU A 248 -1.55 22.67 0.51
CA LEU A 248 -0.71 21.78 1.31
C LEU A 248 0.63 22.41 1.70
N GLY A 249 1.12 23.39 0.93
CA GLY A 249 2.37 24.11 1.22
C GLY A 249 3.55 23.16 1.36
N PRO A 250 4.33 23.20 2.46
CA PRO A 250 5.50 22.34 2.65
C PRO A 250 5.21 20.83 2.62
N ASP A 251 3.97 20.41 2.86
CA ASP A 251 3.59 19.00 2.81
C ASP A 251 3.49 18.45 1.38
N ALA A 252 3.39 19.31 0.36
CA ALA A 252 3.34 18.90 -1.04
C ALA A 252 4.56 18.07 -1.46
N LYS A 253 5.72 18.28 -0.84
CA LYS A 253 6.96 17.50 -1.10
C LYS A 253 6.85 16.01 -0.75
N LYS A 254 5.80 15.61 -0.04
CA LYS A 254 5.51 14.21 0.30
C LYS A 254 4.83 13.46 -0.85
N ILE A 255 4.31 14.18 -1.84
CA ILE A 255 3.54 13.63 -2.96
C ILE A 255 4.48 13.23 -4.09
N THR A 256 4.35 12.00 -4.56
CA THR A 256 4.95 11.49 -5.79
C THR A 256 3.83 11.11 -6.75
N VAL A 257 3.88 11.64 -7.97
CA VAL A 257 2.91 11.32 -9.02
C VAL A 257 3.53 10.34 -10.00
N ILE A 258 2.84 9.24 -10.28
CA ILE A 258 3.20 8.26 -11.31
C ILE A 258 2.09 8.31 -12.36
N SER A 259 2.43 8.71 -13.58
CA SER A 259 1.51 8.72 -14.71
C SER A 259 2.16 8.05 -15.92
N SER A 260 1.33 7.45 -16.78
CA SER A 260 1.75 6.93 -18.08
C SER A 260 1.66 8.05 -19.12
N THR A 261 2.65 8.18 -19.99
CA THR A 261 2.61 9.15 -21.11
C THR A 261 1.52 8.86 -22.14
N ASN A 262 0.86 7.69 -22.06
CA ASN A 262 -0.24 7.28 -22.94
C ASN A 262 -1.64 7.53 -22.36
N ASP A 263 -1.76 7.92 -21.08
CA ASP A 263 -3.02 8.45 -20.56
C ASP A 263 -3.11 9.93 -20.99
N ARG A 264 -4.13 10.25 -21.78
CA ARG A 264 -4.37 11.59 -22.34
C ARG A 264 -5.05 12.52 -21.37
#